data_AF-A0A444C151-F1
#
_entry.id   AF-A0A444C151-F1
#
_cell.length_a   1.000
_cell.length_b   1.000
_cell.length_c   1.000
_cell.angle_alpha   90.00
_cell.angle_beta   90.00
_cell.angle_gamma   90.00
#
_symmetry.space_group_name_H-M   'P 1'
#
loop_
_entity.id
_entity.type
_entity.pdbx_description
1 polymer ?
#
loop_
_entity_poly.entity_id
_entity_poly.type
_entity_poly.pdbx_seq_one_letter_code
_entity_poly.pdbx_strand_id
1 'polypeptide(L)'
;MSTPARKRLMRDFKRLQQDPPAGISGAPHDNNIMFWNAVIFGPDDTPWDGGTFKLTLQFTEDYPNKPPTVRFVSRMFHPNSK
;
A
#
# COMPACT_ATOMS: atom_id res chain seq x y z
N MET A 1 21.03 11.68 -5.10
CA MET A 1 20.94 11.91 -3.63
C MET A 1 19.60 11.39 -3.12
N SER A 2 19.55 10.77 -1.94
CA SER A 2 18.29 10.25 -1.36
C SER A 2 17.49 11.38 -0.72
N THR A 3 16.26 11.59 -1.20
CA THR A 3 15.34 12.64 -0.73
C THR A 3 14.74 12.29 0.65
N PRO A 4 14.24 13.28 1.41
CA PRO A 4 13.55 13.02 2.67
C PRO A 4 12.40 12.01 2.53
N ALA A 5 11.61 12.12 1.46
CA ALA A 5 10.51 11.20 1.16
C ALA A 5 11.01 9.77 0.96
N ARG A 6 12.07 9.56 0.17
CA ARG A 6 12.67 8.22 -0.02
C ARG A 6 13.23 7.63 1.26
N LYS A 7 13.90 8.44 2.09
CA LYS A 7 14.38 8.01 3.42
C LYS A 7 13.22 7.59 4.31
N ARG A 8 12.12 8.35 4.29
CA ARG A 8 10.91 8.04 5.04
C ARG A 8 10.29 6.72 4.57
N LEU A 9 10.15 6.51 3.26
CA LEU A 9 9.59 5.28 2.69
C LEU A 9 10.44 4.05 2.99
N MET A 10 11.77 4.16 3.00
CA MET A 10 12.63 3.04 3.42
C MET A 10 12.39 2.66 4.89
N ARG A 11 12.14 3.64 5.77
CA ARG A 11 11.80 3.37 7.17
C ARG A 11 10.42 2.73 7.30
N ASP A 12 9.44 3.23 6.56
CA ASP A 12 8.08 2.69 6.59
C ASP A 12 8.04 1.26 6.02
N PHE A 13 8.83 0.98 4.98
CA PHE A 13 9.01 -0.38 4.46
C PHE A 13 9.65 -1.32 5.48
N LYS A 14 10.72 -0.87 6.13
CA LYS A 14 11.36 -1.65 7.20
C LYS A 14 10.39 -1.94 8.34
N ARG A 15 9.56 -0.98 8.73
CA ARG A 15 8.52 -1.18 9.75
C ARG A 15 7.50 -2.22 9.30
N LEU A 16 7.02 -2.13 8.05
CA LEU A 16 6.08 -3.10 7.49
C LEU A 16 6.64 -4.53 7.45
N GLN A 17 7.95 -4.69 7.22
CA GLN A 17 8.61 -6.00 7.27
C GLN A 17 8.78 -6.53 8.70
N GLN A 18 9.00 -5.65 9.67
CA GLN A 18 9.23 -6.02 11.07
C GLN A 18 7.94 -6.33 11.83
N ASP A 19 6.88 -5.58 11.53
CA ASP A 19 5.58 -5.66 12.21
C ASP A 19 4.47 -5.53 11.15
N PRO A 20 4.24 -6.59 10.34
CA PRO A 20 3.23 -6.56 9.29
C PRO A 20 1.82 -6.57 9.91
N PRO A 21 0.95 -5.62 9.55
CA PRO A 21 -0.45 -5.65 9.97
C PRO A 21 -1.15 -6.92 9.48
N ALA A 22 -2.00 -7.50 10.33
CA ALA A 22 -2.80 -8.66 9.95
C ALA A 22 -3.63 -8.37 8.70
N GLY A 23 -3.66 -9.31 7.76
CA GLY A 23 -4.45 -9.19 6.54
C GLY A 23 -3.90 -8.22 5.49
N ILE A 24 -2.72 -7.61 5.69
CA ILE A 24 -2.15 -6.63 4.77
C ILE A 24 -0.70 -6.99 4.41
N SER A 25 -0.37 -6.88 3.13
CA SER A 25 1.00 -6.97 2.64
C SER A 25 1.29 -5.85 1.65
N GLY A 26 2.54 -5.39 1.58
CA GLY A 26 2.95 -4.35 0.64
C GLY A 26 4.45 -4.26 0.47
N ALA A 27 4.88 -3.88 -0.74
CA ALA A 27 6.28 -3.70 -1.07
C ALA A 27 6.47 -2.65 -2.18
N PRO A 28 7.59 -1.90 -2.17
CA PRO A 28 7.98 -1.05 -3.29
C PRO A 28 8.30 -1.89 -4.54
N HIS A 29 8.21 -1.25 -5.71
CA HIS A 29 8.74 -1.82 -6.95
C HIS A 29 10.27 -1.83 -6.90
N ASP A 30 10.89 -2.84 -7.51
CA ASP A 30 12.34 -3.07 -7.47
C ASP A 30 13.16 -1.83 -7.86
N ASN A 31 12.69 -1.09 -8.87
CA ASN A 31 13.42 0.05 -9.44
C ASN A 31 12.88 1.41 -8.97
N ASN A 32 11.77 1.45 -8.23
CA ASN A 32 11.14 2.71 -7.85
C ASN A 32 10.39 2.63 -6.53
N ILE A 33 11.04 3.09 -5.46
CA ILE A 33 10.45 3.15 -4.12
C ILE A 33 9.23 4.08 -4.00
N MET A 34 8.96 4.94 -5.00
CA MET A 34 7.76 5.78 -5.01
C MET A 34 6.52 5.05 -5.52
N PHE A 35 6.64 3.81 -5.99
CA PHE A 35 5.54 2.98 -6.45
C PHE A 35 5.53 1.67 -5.68
N TRP A 36 4.39 1.34 -5.10
CA TRP A 36 4.24 0.13 -4.29
C TRP A 36 3.08 -0.70 -4.82
N ASN A 37 3.23 -2.00 -4.68
CA ASN A 37 2.11 -2.94 -4.77
C ASN A 37 1.72 -3.35 -3.35
N ALA A 38 0.42 -3.45 -3.11
CA ALA A 38 -0.11 -3.94 -1.85
C ALA A 38 -1.25 -4.93 -2.08
N VAL A 39 -1.51 -5.74 -1.05
CA VAL A 39 -2.59 -6.71 -1.01
C VAL A 39 -3.30 -6.55 0.32
N ILE A 40 -4.63 -6.56 0.27
CA ILE A 40 -5.51 -6.65 1.43
C ILE A 40 -6.30 -7.95 1.30
N PHE A 41 -6.27 -8.77 2.34
CA PHE A 41 -7.14 -9.92 2.48
C PHE A 41 -8.48 -9.46 3.02
N GLY A 42 -9.56 -9.99 2.46
CA GLY A 42 -10.91 -9.73 2.93
C GLY A 42 -11.06 -10.18 4.37
N PRO A 43 -11.52 -9.29 5.27
CA PRO A 43 -11.70 -9.67 6.67
C PRO A 43 -12.77 -10.74 6.84
N ASP A 44 -12.56 -11.63 7.81
CA ASP A 44 -13.52 -12.63 8.24
C ASP A 44 -14.86 -11.96 8.63
N ASP A 45 -15.96 -12.69 8.44
CA ASP A 45 -17.32 -12.22 8.76
C ASP A 45 -17.75 -10.95 7.98
N THR A 46 -17.13 -10.71 6.82
CA THR A 46 -17.55 -9.66 5.87
C THR A 46 -17.95 -10.27 4.52
N PRO A 47 -18.72 -9.55 3.67
CA PRO A 47 -19.00 -10.02 2.30
C PRO A 47 -17.76 -10.22 1.42
N TRP A 48 -16.58 -9.80 1.88
CA TRP A 48 -15.32 -9.92 1.17
C TRP A 48 -14.41 -11.02 1.74
N ASP A 49 -14.85 -11.75 2.77
CA ASP A 49 -14.14 -12.87 3.37
C ASP A 49 -13.60 -13.85 2.31
N GLY A 50 -12.36 -14.30 2.50
CA GLY A 50 -11.60 -15.11 1.54
C GLY A 50 -11.11 -14.36 0.30
N GLY A 51 -11.48 -13.09 0.13
CA GLY A 51 -11.08 -12.24 -0.98
C GLY A 51 -9.61 -11.79 -0.89
N THR A 52 -9.00 -11.55 -2.06
CA THR A 52 -7.66 -10.95 -2.17
C THR A 52 -7.70 -9.73 -3.08
N PHE A 53 -7.50 -8.56 -2.51
CA PHE A 53 -7.64 -7.28 -3.21
C PHE A 53 -6.26 -6.65 -3.41
N LYS A 54 -5.87 -6.49 -4.69
CA LYS A 54 -4.59 -5.89 -5.07
C LYS A 54 -4.75 -4.38 -5.20
N LEU A 55 -3.76 -3.63 -4.72
CA LEU A 55 -3.70 -2.17 -4.78
C LEU A 55 -2.35 -1.71 -5.32
N THR A 56 -2.35 -0.53 -5.92
CA THR A 56 -1.14 0.24 -6.19
C THR A 56 -1.14 1.51 -5.36
N LEU A 57 0.04 1.88 -4.85
CA LEU A 57 0.25 3.15 -4.17
C LEU A 57 1.32 3.93 -4.93
N GLN A 58 1.04 5.20 -5.18
CA GLN A 58 1.95 6.15 -5.82
C GLN A 58 2.23 7.31 -4.87
N PHE A 59 3.49 7.42 -4.47
CA PHE A 59 4.00 8.47 -3.60
C PHE A 59 4.57 9.63 -4.42
N THR A 60 4.67 10.79 -3.79
CA THR A 60 5.35 11.97 -4.33
C THR A 60 6.50 12.37 -3.41
N GLU A 61 7.36 13.28 -3.86
CA GLU A 61 8.45 13.82 -3.03
C GLU A 61 7.95 14.67 -1.85
N ASP A 62 6.66 15.01 -1.81
CA ASP A 62 6.01 15.69 -0.68
C ASP A 62 5.61 14.74 0.45
N TYR A 63 5.81 13.42 0.30
CA TYR A 63 5.52 12.45 1.36
C TYR A 63 6.45 12.67 2.57
N PRO A 64 5.94 12.70 3.82
CA PRO A 64 4.59 12.32 4.26
C PRO A 64 3.59 13.48 4.40
N ASN A 65 3.97 14.70 4.03
CA ASN A 65 3.09 15.87 4.16
C ASN A 65 1.89 15.77 3.21
N LYS A 66 2.07 15.13 2.05
CA LYS A 66 0.98 14.69 1.18
C LYS A 66 0.83 13.17 1.21
N PRO A 67 -0.42 12.65 1.24
CA PRO A 67 -0.66 11.23 1.19
C PRO A 67 -0.32 10.65 -0.19
N PRO A 68 -0.06 9.34 -0.30
CA PRO A 68 0.02 8.67 -1.58
C PRO A 68 -1.34 8.64 -2.28
N THR A 69 -1.32 8.54 -3.60
CA THR A 69 -2.49 8.12 -4.36
C THR A 69 -2.62 6.60 -4.26
N VAL A 70 -3.79 6.10 -3.90
CA VAL A 70 -4.06 4.66 -3.77
C VAL A 70 -5.13 4.26 -4.79
N ARG A 71 -4.92 3.13 -5.48
CA ARG A 71 -5.90 2.59 -6.44
C ARG A 71 -6.04 1.08 -6.26
N PHE A 72 -7.28 0.58 -6.37
CA PHE A 72 -7.51 -0.86 -6.52
C PHE A 72 -7.12 -1.29 -7.94
N VAL A 73 -6.32 -2.36 -8.02
CA VAL A 73 -6.04 -3.07 -9.27
C VAL A 73 -7.10 -4.15 -9.49
N SER A 74 -7.51 -4.83 -8.42
CA SER A 74 -8.65 -5.74 -8.45
C SER A 74 -9.93 -4.96 -8.74
N ARG A 75 -10.85 -5.54 -9.52
CA ARG A 75 -12.22 -5.02 -9.59
C ARG A 75 -12.83 -5.11 -8.18
N MET A 76 -13.20 -3.96 -7.62
CA MET A 76 -13.76 -3.86 -6.28
C MET A 76 -15.19 -3.38 -6.36
N PHE A 77 -16.07 -4.06 -5.64
CA PHE A 77 -17.43 -3.57 -5.40
C PHE A 77 -17.53 -3.19 -3.93
N HIS A 78 -17.41 -1.89 -3.67
CA HIS A 78 -17.49 -1.29 -2.35
C HIS A 78 -18.14 0.10 -2.48
N PRO A 79 -18.96 0.57 -1.53
CA PRO A 79 -19.59 1.90 -1.62
C PRO A 79 -18.60 3.05 -1.85
N ASN A 80 -17.37 2.90 -1.35
CA ASN A 80 -16.29 3.88 -1.48
C ASN A 80 -15.36 3.65 -2.68
N SER A 81 -15.48 2.53 -3.41
CA SER A 81 -14.71 2.30 -4.63
C SER A 81 -15.46 2.93 -5.81
N LYS A 82 -15.24 4.23 -6.02
CA LYS A 82 -15.61 4.92 -7.26
C LYS A 82 -14.44 4.93 -8.24
#